data_AF-A0A7S4L3U1-F1
#
_entry.id   AF-A0A7S4L3U1-F1
#
_cell.length_a   1.000
_cell.length_b   1.000
_cell.length_c   1.000
_cell.angle_alpha   90.00
_cell.angle_beta   90.00
_cell.angle_gamma   90.00
#
_symmetry.space_group_name_H-M   'P 1'
#
loop_
_entity.id
_entity.type
_entity.pdbx_description
1 polymer ?
#
loop_
_entity_poly.entity_id
_entity_poly.type
_entity_poly.pdbx_seq_one_letter_code
_entity_poly.pdbx_strand_id
1 'polypeptide(L)'
;MEEEKKTSTIVDYVFFAIQESVKRGFSTGIRKVVCNVIEMVSHILDDVYLSYLNEVLEEEYEEIVHSESKLKIMESNLIMSVLNNLELSHKYLEKLTSMVETETQQLFRTPKEIEEVRTCISSLSKLGFRTLLLDTMTRISSVFDSEIDRILNSHFSPTSYQLSEEEFSANDEVDPFVSGFCAELSTVLRPFQEGFTDSNFEEFIHTMMKGIVLRLEKVILKKSFNQLGGLQLDRDLRKLISFFSERTQRPVRLEFSRLIQMTTLLSLETAIDVMDVLDESSGNVSWRLTLKEVRAVLDRRGFSAKEIIEYTKRMD
;
A
#
# COMPACT_ATOMS: atom_id res chain seq x y z
N MET A 1 -14.36 20.32 -2.30
CA MET A 1 -13.88 21.62 -1.78
C MET A 1 -12.57 21.50 -1.00
N GLU A 2 -12.34 20.46 -0.17
CA GLU A 2 -10.99 20.18 0.40
C GLU A 2 -10.07 19.40 -0.56
N GLU A 3 -10.59 18.45 -1.35
CA GLU A 3 -9.77 17.73 -2.36
C GLU A 3 -9.24 18.62 -3.49
N GLU A 4 -10.01 19.65 -3.90
CA GLU A 4 -9.59 20.63 -4.93
C GLU A 4 -8.39 21.48 -4.48
N LYS A 5 -8.04 21.50 -3.19
CA LYS A 5 -6.82 22.17 -2.70
C LYS A 5 -5.57 21.30 -2.77
N LYS A 6 -5.70 19.99 -2.99
CA LYS A 6 -4.58 19.04 -2.93
C LYS A 6 -3.95 18.76 -4.30
N THR A 7 -4.59 19.24 -5.37
CA THR A 7 -4.11 19.17 -6.76
C THR A 7 -3.90 20.59 -7.31
N SER A 8 -3.04 20.72 -8.30
CA SER A 8 -2.76 21.98 -8.97
C SER A 8 -3.63 22.16 -10.22
N THR A 9 -4.04 23.40 -10.49
CA THR A 9 -4.82 23.78 -11.68
C THR A 9 -4.06 23.52 -12.98
N ILE A 10 -2.74 23.28 -12.93
CA ILE A 10 -1.94 22.93 -14.11
C ILE A 10 -2.47 21.69 -14.82
N VAL A 11 -2.99 20.70 -14.07
CA VAL A 11 -3.55 19.46 -14.64
C VAL A 11 -4.76 19.79 -15.50
N ASP A 12 -5.66 20.64 -14.99
CA ASP A 12 -6.86 21.07 -15.72
C ASP A 12 -6.52 21.81 -17.00
N TYR A 13 -5.57 22.77 -16.94
CA TYR A 13 -5.18 23.54 -18.11
C TYR A 13 -4.51 22.69 -19.20
N VAL A 14 -3.61 21.79 -18.80
CA VAL A 14 -2.91 20.88 -19.74
C VAL A 14 -3.93 19.98 -20.44
N PHE A 15 -4.79 19.30 -19.67
CA PHE A 15 -5.75 18.38 -20.26
C PHE A 15 -6.88 19.07 -21.02
N PHE A 16 -7.27 20.29 -20.64
CA PHE A 16 -8.20 21.10 -21.42
C PHE A 16 -7.63 21.45 -22.80
N ALA A 17 -6.39 21.94 -22.86
CA ALA A 17 -5.74 22.29 -24.12
C ALA A 17 -5.55 21.06 -25.02
N ILE A 18 -5.19 19.92 -24.43
CA ILE A 18 -5.07 18.64 -25.15
C ILE A 18 -6.42 18.18 -25.69
N GLN A 19 -7.47 18.18 -24.84
CA GLN A 19 -8.79 17.73 -25.24
C GLN A 19 -9.35 18.56 -26.40
N GLU A 20 -9.19 19.89 -26.35
CA GLU A 20 -9.60 20.77 -27.45
C GLU A 20 -8.80 20.53 -28.74
N SER A 21 -7.49 20.24 -28.62
CA SER A 21 -6.66 19.90 -29.78
C SER A 21 -7.11 18.61 -30.44
N VAL A 22 -7.44 17.58 -29.64
CA VAL A 22 -7.96 16.29 -30.11
C VAL A 22 -9.31 16.46 -30.80
N LYS A 23 -10.27 17.16 -30.18
CA LYS A 23 -11.59 17.43 -30.78
C LYS A 23 -11.48 18.16 -32.11
N ARG A 24 -10.57 19.12 -32.23
CA ARG A 24 -10.29 19.81 -33.50
C ARG A 24 -9.73 18.86 -34.55
N GLY A 25 -8.87 17.93 -34.16
CA GLY A 25 -8.40 16.84 -35.01
C GLY A 25 -9.55 16.01 -35.58
N PHE A 26 -10.47 15.56 -34.72
CA PHE A 26 -11.67 14.81 -35.14
C PHE A 26 -12.62 15.61 -36.02
N SER A 27 -12.77 16.91 -35.74
CA SER A 27 -13.60 17.83 -36.54
C SER A 27 -13.18 17.92 -38.01
N THR A 28 -11.94 17.54 -38.34
CA THR A 28 -11.48 17.49 -39.75
C THR A 28 -12.09 16.34 -40.54
N GLY A 29 -12.55 15.27 -39.89
CA GLY A 29 -12.98 14.04 -40.56
C GLY A 29 -11.85 13.24 -41.23
N ILE A 30 -10.59 13.72 -41.14
CA ILE A 30 -9.45 13.12 -41.85
C ILE A 30 -8.68 12.23 -40.88
N ARG A 31 -8.74 10.91 -41.09
CA ARG A 31 -8.03 9.89 -40.29
C ARG A 31 -6.56 10.22 -40.02
N LYS A 32 -5.81 10.59 -41.07
CA LYS A 32 -4.38 10.90 -40.95
C LYS A 32 -4.12 12.07 -40.01
N VAL A 33 -5.01 13.08 -40.00
CA VAL A 33 -4.90 14.22 -39.09
C VAL A 33 -5.18 13.77 -37.67
N VAL A 34 -6.23 12.96 -37.45
CA VAL A 34 -6.55 12.40 -36.13
C VAL A 34 -5.39 11.61 -35.55
N CYS A 35 -4.81 10.66 -36.31
CA CYS A 35 -3.65 9.87 -35.87
C CYS A 35 -2.46 10.78 -35.49
N ASN A 36 -2.10 11.72 -36.36
CA ASN A 36 -0.98 12.64 -36.10
C ASN A 36 -1.21 13.49 -34.84
N VAL A 37 -2.46 13.94 -34.60
CA VAL A 37 -2.79 14.73 -33.40
C VAL A 37 -2.70 13.87 -32.15
N ILE A 38 -3.21 12.63 -32.17
CA ILE A 38 -3.12 11.70 -31.03
C ILE A 38 -1.66 11.39 -30.71
N GLU A 39 -0.85 11.10 -31.71
CA GLU A 39 0.59 10.83 -31.54
C GLU A 39 1.32 12.05 -30.96
N MET A 40 1.05 13.25 -31.49
CA MET A 40 1.64 14.49 -30.96
C MET A 40 1.23 14.75 -29.51
N VAL A 41 -0.04 14.50 -29.15
CA VAL A 41 -0.52 14.57 -27.76
C VAL A 41 0.19 13.55 -26.88
N SER A 42 0.35 12.32 -27.35
CA SER A 42 1.07 11.26 -26.65
C SER A 42 2.50 11.70 -26.34
N HIS A 43 3.22 12.25 -27.32
CA HIS A 43 4.56 12.79 -27.14
C HIS A 43 4.63 13.95 -26.15
N ILE A 44 3.71 14.93 -26.25
CA ILE A 44 3.69 16.06 -25.31
C ILE A 44 3.43 15.58 -23.87
N LEU A 45 2.52 14.63 -23.69
CA LEU A 45 2.22 14.10 -22.37
C LEU A 45 3.38 13.29 -21.78
N ASP A 46 4.13 12.54 -22.59
CA ASP A 46 5.23 11.70 -22.13
C ASP A 46 6.55 12.50 -21.97
N ASP A 47 7.02 13.07 -23.08
CA ASP A 47 8.36 13.66 -23.21
C ASP A 47 8.46 15.03 -22.53
N VAL A 48 7.33 15.73 -22.34
CA VAL A 48 7.31 17.06 -21.73
C VAL A 48 6.64 17.01 -20.37
N TYR A 49 5.37 16.63 -20.31
CA TYR A 49 4.60 16.76 -19.08
C TYR A 49 4.98 15.72 -18.02
N LEU A 50 4.95 14.43 -18.35
CA LEU A 50 5.32 13.36 -17.43
C LEU A 50 6.80 13.45 -17.04
N SER A 51 7.67 13.73 -18.00
CA SER A 51 9.10 13.94 -17.76
C SER A 51 9.38 15.10 -16.79
N TYR A 52 8.68 16.24 -16.93
CA TYR A 52 8.76 17.35 -15.98
C TYR A 52 8.29 16.96 -14.58
N LEU A 53 7.15 16.27 -14.46
CA LEU A 53 6.67 15.81 -13.15
C LEU A 53 7.67 14.84 -12.50
N ASN A 54 8.30 13.97 -13.29
CA ASN A 54 9.33 13.06 -12.81
C ASN A 54 10.56 13.82 -12.30
N GLU A 55 11.05 14.83 -13.03
CA GLU A 55 12.19 15.66 -12.60
C GLU A 55 11.92 16.34 -11.25
N VAL A 56 10.73 16.94 -11.09
CA VAL A 56 10.32 17.54 -9.81
C VAL A 56 10.24 16.47 -8.70
N LEU A 57 9.69 15.29 -8.99
CA LEU A 57 9.62 14.21 -7.99
C LEU A 57 11.01 13.75 -7.55
N GLU A 58 11.98 13.64 -8.46
CA GLU A 58 13.34 13.25 -8.11
C GLU A 58 14.02 14.32 -7.23
N GLU A 59 13.89 15.60 -7.56
CA GLU A 59 14.45 16.70 -6.75
C GLU A 59 13.87 16.69 -5.31
N GLU A 60 12.55 16.62 -5.20
CA GLU A 60 11.83 16.61 -3.92
C GLU A 60 12.13 15.33 -3.11
N TYR A 61 12.30 14.19 -3.78
CA TYR A 61 12.66 12.93 -3.15
C TYR A 61 14.06 12.98 -2.55
N GLU A 62 15.04 13.49 -3.30
CA GLU A 62 16.42 13.62 -2.83
C GLU A 62 16.51 14.55 -1.61
N GLU A 63 15.72 15.63 -1.57
CA GLU A 63 15.63 16.52 -0.40
C GLU A 63 15.12 15.76 0.85
N ILE A 64 14.07 14.94 0.70
CA ILE A 64 13.54 14.14 1.81
C ILE A 64 14.60 13.15 2.31
N VAL A 65 15.28 12.44 1.40
CA VAL A 65 16.26 11.40 1.76
C VAL A 65 17.43 11.98 2.54
N HIS A 66 17.92 13.15 2.16
CA HIS A 66 19.07 13.82 2.79
C HIS A 66 18.72 14.60 4.07
N SER A 67 17.43 14.70 4.40
CA SER A 67 16.99 15.44 5.58
C SER A 67 17.12 14.66 6.88
N GLU A 68 17.62 15.34 7.91
CA GLU A 68 17.56 14.84 9.29
C GLU A 68 16.13 14.82 9.85
N SER A 69 15.22 15.64 9.31
CA SER A 69 13.83 15.75 9.74
C SER A 69 12.87 15.43 8.59
N LYS A 70 12.87 14.16 8.17
CA LYS A 70 12.05 13.64 7.06
C LYS A 70 10.57 14.01 7.15
N LEU A 71 9.97 13.91 8.35
CA LEU A 71 8.57 14.28 8.57
C LEU A 71 8.31 15.76 8.33
N LYS A 72 9.19 16.63 8.82
CA LYS A 72 9.03 18.08 8.65
C LYS A 72 9.17 18.50 7.19
N ILE A 73 10.09 17.89 6.43
CA ILE A 73 10.20 18.15 5.00
C ILE A 73 8.94 17.65 4.27
N MET A 74 8.45 16.46 4.61
CA MET A 74 7.22 15.93 4.01
C MET A 74 6.02 16.88 4.21
N GLU A 75 5.93 17.60 5.33
CA GLU A 75 4.85 18.58 5.56
C GLU A 75 4.92 19.81 4.65
N SER A 76 6.12 20.19 4.19
CA SER A 76 6.35 21.45 3.46
C SER A 76 6.63 21.29 1.97
N ASN A 77 7.05 20.10 1.55
CA ASN A 77 7.54 19.88 0.20
C ASN A 77 6.40 19.58 -0.80
N LEU A 78 6.73 19.57 -2.09
CA LEU A 78 5.71 19.46 -3.15
C LEU A 78 5.39 18.02 -3.55
N ILE A 79 6.14 17.04 -3.03
CA ILE A 79 6.06 15.64 -3.51
C ILE A 79 4.62 15.08 -3.47
N MET A 80 3.87 15.34 -2.40
CA MET A 80 2.49 14.84 -2.27
C MET A 80 1.55 15.51 -3.27
N SER A 81 1.72 16.81 -3.50
CA SER A 81 0.93 17.54 -4.50
C SER A 81 1.22 17.03 -5.92
N VAL A 82 2.48 16.75 -6.23
CA VAL A 82 2.87 16.21 -7.53
C VAL A 82 2.32 14.79 -7.73
N LEU A 83 2.32 13.94 -6.70
CA LEU A 83 1.70 12.62 -6.75
C LEU A 83 0.17 12.70 -6.91
N ASN A 84 -0.49 13.66 -6.27
CA ASN A 84 -1.91 13.95 -6.50
C ASN A 84 -2.16 14.38 -7.96
N ASN A 85 -1.27 15.19 -8.52
CA ASN A 85 -1.36 15.61 -9.92
C ASN A 85 -1.17 14.43 -10.88
N LEU A 86 -0.26 13.49 -10.60
CA LEU A 86 -0.10 12.26 -11.39
C LEU A 86 -1.36 11.40 -11.38
N GLU A 87 -1.99 11.24 -10.20
CA GLU A 87 -3.25 10.52 -10.08
C GLU A 87 -4.37 11.17 -10.90
N LEU A 88 -4.53 12.49 -10.78
CA LEU A 88 -5.53 13.24 -11.54
C LEU A 88 -5.25 13.19 -13.04
N SER A 89 -3.98 13.32 -13.44
CA SER A 89 -3.54 13.22 -14.82
C SER A 89 -3.84 11.84 -15.41
N HIS A 90 -3.65 10.77 -14.64
CA HIS A 90 -4.02 9.43 -15.04
C HIS A 90 -5.53 9.30 -15.26
N LYS A 91 -6.36 9.81 -14.33
CA LYS A 91 -7.83 9.83 -14.49
C LYS A 91 -8.27 10.62 -15.73
N TYR A 92 -7.61 11.74 -16.02
CA TYR A 92 -7.92 12.55 -17.20
C TYR A 92 -7.46 11.90 -18.50
N LEU A 93 -6.33 11.18 -18.47
CA LEU A 93 -5.86 10.36 -19.58
C LEU A 93 -6.84 9.23 -19.91
N GLU A 94 -7.39 8.54 -18.90
CA GLU A 94 -8.41 7.51 -19.11
C GLU A 94 -9.68 8.09 -19.75
N LYS A 95 -10.15 9.24 -19.25
CA LYS A 95 -11.30 9.95 -19.85
C LYS A 95 -11.02 10.39 -21.29
N LEU A 96 -9.82 10.91 -21.56
CA LEU A 96 -9.40 11.32 -22.89
C LEU A 96 -9.38 10.11 -23.83
N THR A 97 -8.78 9.00 -23.41
CA THR A 97 -8.72 7.75 -24.18
C THR A 97 -10.13 7.25 -24.51
N SER A 98 -11.02 7.19 -23.52
CA SER A 98 -12.42 6.76 -23.72
C SER A 98 -13.20 7.67 -24.67
N MET A 99 -12.99 8.99 -24.59
CA MET A 99 -13.55 9.96 -25.53
C MET A 99 -13.05 9.70 -26.95
N VAL A 100 -11.73 9.54 -27.13
CA VAL A 100 -11.11 9.30 -28.44
C VAL A 100 -11.60 7.98 -29.05
N GLU A 101 -11.72 6.92 -28.26
CA GLU A 101 -12.30 5.65 -28.70
C GLU A 101 -13.74 5.81 -29.18
N THR A 102 -14.55 6.56 -28.45
CA THR A 102 -15.95 6.82 -28.78
C THR A 102 -16.07 7.63 -30.07
N GLU A 103 -15.31 8.72 -30.22
CA GLU A 103 -15.31 9.54 -31.44
C GLU A 103 -14.80 8.75 -32.66
N THR A 104 -13.81 7.87 -32.46
CA THR A 104 -13.29 6.98 -33.51
C THR A 104 -14.38 6.04 -34.05
N GLN A 105 -15.17 5.43 -33.17
CA GLN A 105 -16.28 4.54 -33.56
C GLN A 105 -17.42 5.28 -34.27
N GLN A 106 -17.63 6.55 -33.95
CA GLN A 106 -18.69 7.37 -34.56
C GLN A 106 -18.28 7.91 -35.93
N LEU A 107 -17.02 8.32 -36.08
CA LEU A 107 -16.53 8.98 -37.29
C LEU A 107 -16.13 8.00 -38.39
N PHE A 108 -15.43 6.92 -38.04
CA PHE A 108 -14.91 5.95 -39.02
C PHE A 108 -15.80 4.71 -39.09
N ARG A 109 -16.07 4.24 -40.32
CA ARG A 109 -17.00 3.12 -40.55
C ARG A 109 -16.33 1.82 -40.94
N THR A 110 -15.09 1.88 -41.41
CA THR A 110 -14.38 0.66 -41.83
C THR A 110 -13.56 0.09 -40.67
N PRO A 111 -13.56 -1.25 -40.48
CA PRO A 111 -12.75 -1.88 -39.43
C PRO A 111 -11.26 -1.54 -39.52
N LYS A 112 -10.74 -1.37 -40.75
CA LYS A 112 -9.34 -1.01 -40.99
C LYS A 112 -9.00 0.39 -40.47
N GLU A 113 -9.83 1.39 -40.74
CA GLU A 113 -9.59 2.76 -40.27
C GLU A 113 -9.66 2.85 -38.74
N ILE A 114 -10.62 2.15 -38.14
CA ILE A 114 -10.76 2.08 -36.69
C ILE A 114 -9.53 1.46 -36.05
N GLU A 115 -8.99 0.38 -36.62
CA GLU A 115 -7.82 -0.31 -36.07
C GLU A 115 -6.53 0.53 -36.18
N GLU A 116 -6.36 1.26 -37.27
CA GLU A 116 -5.23 2.19 -37.44
C GLU A 116 -5.25 3.30 -36.38
N VAL A 117 -6.42 3.90 -36.12
CA VAL A 117 -6.56 4.92 -35.05
C VAL A 117 -6.39 4.29 -33.67
N ARG A 118 -6.92 3.07 -33.44
CA ARG A 118 -6.75 2.33 -32.19
C ARG A 118 -5.29 2.07 -31.86
N THR A 119 -4.44 1.85 -32.87
CA THR A 119 -2.99 1.71 -32.67
C THR A 119 -2.40 2.99 -32.07
N CYS A 120 -2.80 4.18 -32.56
CA CYS A 120 -2.40 5.46 -31.98
C CYS A 120 -2.99 5.67 -30.57
N ILE A 121 -4.25 5.27 -30.32
CA ILE A 121 -4.85 5.32 -28.97
C ILE A 121 -4.05 4.46 -27.98
N SER A 122 -3.51 3.34 -28.44
CA SER A 122 -2.72 2.45 -27.58
C SER A 122 -1.42 3.08 -27.08
N SER A 123 -0.84 4.07 -27.76
CA SER A 123 0.32 4.80 -27.24
C SER A 123 -0.10 5.73 -26.11
N LEU A 124 -1.26 6.38 -26.26
CA LEU A 124 -1.83 7.27 -25.26
C LEU A 124 -2.22 6.53 -23.97
N SER A 125 -2.82 5.34 -24.07
CA SER A 125 -3.24 4.57 -22.89
C SER A 125 -2.09 3.93 -22.10
N LYS A 126 -0.89 3.85 -22.69
CA LYS A 126 0.31 3.24 -22.07
C LYS A 126 1.20 4.23 -21.33
N LEU A 127 0.84 5.51 -21.28
CA LEU A 127 1.66 6.51 -20.60
C LEU A 127 1.81 6.21 -19.11
N GLY A 128 3.03 6.40 -18.60
CA GLY A 128 3.49 5.88 -17.32
C GLY A 128 2.99 6.58 -16.05
N PHE A 129 1.94 7.42 -16.10
CA PHE A 129 1.48 8.21 -14.94
C PHE A 129 1.21 7.34 -13.70
N ARG A 130 0.49 6.23 -13.86
CA ARG A 130 0.15 5.33 -12.75
C ARG A 130 1.37 4.56 -12.25
N THR A 131 2.25 4.13 -13.14
CA THR A 131 3.47 3.41 -12.78
C THR A 131 4.39 4.31 -11.95
N LEU A 132 4.64 5.54 -12.43
CA LEU A 132 5.47 6.52 -11.72
C LEU A 132 4.90 6.86 -10.34
N LEU A 133 3.57 7.03 -10.24
CA LEU A 133 2.87 7.27 -8.98
C LEU A 133 3.15 6.15 -7.96
N LEU A 134 2.92 4.89 -8.35
CA LEU A 134 3.06 3.73 -7.46
C LEU A 134 4.52 3.46 -7.07
N ASP A 135 5.44 3.60 -8.02
CA ASP A 135 6.88 3.42 -7.78
C ASP A 135 7.40 4.48 -6.80
N THR A 136 7.00 5.74 -6.99
CA THR A 136 7.39 6.84 -6.09
C THR A 136 6.75 6.70 -4.71
N MET A 137 5.47 6.30 -4.60
CA MET A 137 4.84 6.00 -3.31
C MET A 137 5.58 4.90 -2.54
N THR A 138 6.01 3.85 -3.24
CA THR A 138 6.79 2.76 -2.64
C THR A 138 8.16 3.26 -2.16
N ARG A 139 8.84 4.10 -2.96
CA ARG A 139 10.10 4.75 -2.58
C ARG A 139 9.92 5.62 -1.34
N ILE A 140 8.89 6.46 -1.30
CA ILE A 140 8.59 7.31 -0.12
C ILE A 140 8.34 6.45 1.11
N SER A 141 7.50 5.41 1.01
CA SER A 141 7.26 4.46 2.11
C SER A 141 8.58 3.90 2.66
N SER A 142 9.49 3.49 1.77
CA SER A 142 10.80 2.94 2.17
C SER A 142 11.71 3.95 2.88
N VAL A 143 11.55 5.26 2.65
CA VAL A 143 12.32 6.31 3.35
C VAL A 143 12.01 6.32 4.86
N PHE A 144 10.78 5.92 5.22
CA PHE A 144 10.32 5.84 6.61
C PHE A 144 10.58 4.48 7.25
N ASP A 145 11.11 3.50 6.53
CA ASP A 145 11.38 2.15 7.05
C ASP A 145 12.22 2.17 8.34
N SER A 146 13.31 2.96 8.34
CA SER A 146 14.17 3.12 9.52
C SER A 146 13.46 3.73 10.73
N GLU A 147 12.53 4.64 10.49
CA GLU A 147 11.74 5.31 11.53
C GLU A 147 10.70 4.33 12.09
N ILE A 148 10.03 3.58 11.22
CA ILE A 148 9.11 2.50 11.59
C ILE A 148 9.83 1.41 12.38
N ASP A 149 11.04 1.00 11.96
CA ASP A 149 11.85 0.03 12.70
C ASP A 149 12.25 0.58 14.07
N ARG A 150 12.57 1.87 14.17
CA ARG A 150 12.88 2.53 15.46
C ARG A 150 11.67 2.52 16.40
N ILE A 151 10.49 2.95 15.92
CA ILE A 151 9.24 2.98 16.69
C ILE A 151 8.83 1.55 17.10
N LEU A 152 8.93 0.59 16.16
CA LEU A 152 8.64 -0.80 16.48
C LEU A 152 9.59 -1.34 17.54
N ASN A 153 10.89 -1.06 17.46
CA ASN A 153 11.86 -1.53 18.44
C ASN A 153 11.72 -0.85 19.80
N SER A 154 11.36 0.43 19.86
CA SER A 154 11.18 1.15 21.14
C SER A 154 10.01 0.60 21.96
N HIS A 155 8.93 0.19 21.30
CA HIS A 155 7.72 -0.33 21.97
C HIS A 155 7.69 -1.87 22.05
N PHE A 156 8.02 -2.56 20.97
CA PHE A 156 7.88 -4.02 20.91
C PHE A 156 9.03 -4.71 21.64
N SER A 157 10.29 -4.29 21.47
CA SER A 157 11.47 -4.96 22.05
C SER A 157 11.42 -5.10 23.58
N PRO A 158 11.10 -4.05 24.37
CA PRO A 158 11.07 -4.17 25.84
C PRO A 158 9.89 -5.00 26.38
N THR A 159 8.82 -5.18 25.59
CA THR A 159 7.58 -5.85 26.05
C THR A 159 7.77 -7.36 26.22
N SER A 160 7.63 -7.89 27.44
CA SER A 160 7.65 -9.35 27.64
C SER A 160 6.35 -9.98 27.15
N TYR A 161 6.44 -11.13 26.48
CA TYR A 161 5.30 -12.00 26.18
C TYR A 161 5.42 -13.36 26.92
N GLN A 162 6.23 -13.40 27.96
CA GLN A 162 6.21 -14.45 28.98
C GLN A 162 5.58 -13.82 30.21
N LEU A 163 4.25 -13.94 30.31
CA LEU A 163 3.43 -13.21 31.28
C LEU A 163 2.92 -14.12 32.39
N SER A 164 2.86 -13.61 33.63
CA SER A 164 2.00 -14.16 34.68
C SER A 164 0.55 -13.70 34.53
N GLU A 165 -0.38 -14.28 35.30
CA GLU A 165 -1.79 -13.83 35.32
C GLU A 165 -1.91 -12.38 35.85
N GLU A 166 -1.08 -12.00 36.82
CA GLU A 166 -1.04 -10.64 37.36
C GLU A 166 -0.53 -9.64 36.32
N GLU A 167 0.55 -9.97 35.60
CA GLU A 167 1.09 -9.12 34.53
C GLU A 167 0.11 -9.00 33.37
N PHE A 168 -0.52 -10.11 32.97
CA PHE A 168 -1.56 -10.10 31.93
C PHE A 168 -2.75 -9.22 32.30
N SER A 169 -3.19 -9.27 33.56
CA SER A 169 -4.29 -8.42 34.04
C SER A 169 -3.88 -6.94 34.13
N ALA A 170 -2.64 -6.65 34.56
CA ALA A 170 -2.14 -5.28 34.63
C ALA A 170 -2.05 -4.60 33.26
N ASN A 171 -1.76 -5.37 32.21
CA ASN A 171 -1.70 -4.87 30.83
C ASN A 171 -3.05 -4.37 30.29
N ASP A 172 -4.18 -4.74 30.91
CA ASP A 172 -5.50 -4.22 30.54
C ASP A 172 -5.69 -2.77 30.99
N GLU A 173 -5.02 -2.35 32.07
CA GLU A 173 -5.04 -0.97 32.56
C GLU A 173 -3.99 -0.11 31.86
N VAL A 174 -2.78 -0.67 31.66
CA VAL A 174 -1.64 0.03 31.05
C VAL A 174 -1.07 -0.82 29.92
N ASP A 175 -1.43 -0.46 28.69
CA ASP A 175 -0.98 -1.16 27.49
C ASP A 175 0.54 -0.96 27.25
N PRO A 176 1.34 -2.04 27.21
CA PRO A 176 2.80 -1.94 27.18
C PRO A 176 3.38 -1.70 25.77
N PHE A 177 2.58 -1.84 24.71
CA PHE A 177 3.08 -1.88 23.34
C PHE A 177 2.20 -1.09 22.35
N VAL A 178 1.05 -1.64 21.96
CA VAL A 178 0.36 -1.23 20.74
C VAL A 178 -0.19 0.19 20.82
N SER A 179 -0.58 0.66 22.00
CA SER A 179 -1.13 2.00 22.18
C SER A 179 -0.05 3.07 21.95
N GLY A 180 1.14 2.87 22.52
CA GLY A 180 2.31 3.73 22.29
C GLY A 180 2.79 3.68 20.84
N PHE A 181 2.87 2.48 20.28
CA PHE A 181 3.22 2.25 18.88
C PHE A 181 2.24 2.97 17.93
N CYS A 182 0.93 2.82 18.12
CA CYS A 182 -0.09 3.49 17.32
C CYS A 182 -0.06 5.01 17.45
N ALA A 183 0.25 5.55 18.63
CA ALA A 183 0.37 6.99 18.83
C ALA A 183 1.53 7.61 18.04
N GLU A 184 2.72 6.99 18.08
CA GLU A 184 3.88 7.43 17.29
C GLU A 184 3.65 7.21 15.80
N LEU A 185 3.08 6.07 15.40
CA LEU A 185 2.73 5.79 14.01
C LEU A 185 1.71 6.80 13.48
N SER A 186 0.74 7.23 14.29
CA SER A 186 -0.22 8.28 13.91
C SER A 186 0.45 9.62 13.66
N THR A 187 1.59 9.90 14.29
CA THR A 187 2.38 11.11 14.03
C THR A 187 3.09 11.00 12.69
N VAL A 188 3.63 9.83 12.36
CA VAL A 188 4.25 9.55 11.05
C VAL A 188 3.23 9.65 9.90
N LEU A 189 2.00 9.16 10.11
CA LEU A 189 0.96 9.13 9.08
C LEU A 189 0.29 10.48 8.82
N ARG A 190 0.36 11.42 9.77
CA ARG A 190 -0.39 12.69 9.71
C ARG A 190 -0.09 13.52 8.46
N PRO A 191 1.18 13.79 8.08
CA PRO A 191 1.46 14.59 6.89
C PRO A 191 0.84 14.02 5.62
N PHE A 192 0.85 12.68 5.50
CA PHE A 192 0.27 11.98 4.35
C PHE A 192 -1.24 12.05 4.32
N GLN A 193 -1.90 11.94 5.48
CA GLN A 193 -3.35 12.07 5.58
C GLN A 193 -3.81 13.49 5.21
N GLU A 194 -3.03 14.50 5.58
CA GLU A 194 -3.32 15.91 5.29
C GLU A 194 -2.97 16.27 3.84
N GLY A 195 -1.86 15.75 3.29
CA GLY A 195 -1.34 16.12 1.97
C GLY A 195 -1.89 15.35 0.77
N PHE A 196 -2.24 14.07 0.91
CA PHE A 196 -2.74 13.26 -0.21
C PHE A 196 -4.24 13.42 -0.45
N THR A 197 -4.68 13.22 -1.70
CA THR A 197 -6.10 12.92 -2.00
C THR A 197 -6.54 11.65 -1.28
N ASP A 198 -7.83 11.44 -1.07
CA ASP A 198 -8.33 10.26 -0.35
C ASP A 198 -7.87 8.96 -1.02
N SER A 199 -7.89 8.94 -2.35
CA SER A 199 -7.45 7.80 -3.16
C SER A 199 -5.93 7.55 -3.07
N ASN A 200 -5.11 8.59 -3.08
CA ASN A 200 -3.67 8.44 -2.91
C ASN A 200 -3.29 8.03 -1.48
N PHE A 201 -3.95 8.60 -0.47
CA PHE A 201 -3.75 8.20 0.92
C PHE A 201 -4.14 6.74 1.14
N GLU A 202 -5.26 6.32 0.55
CA GLU A 202 -5.73 4.95 0.56
C GLU A 202 -4.69 3.98 -0.05
N GLU A 203 -4.01 4.33 -1.13
CA GLU A 203 -2.93 3.48 -1.68
C GLU A 203 -1.66 3.49 -0.81
N PHE A 204 -1.31 4.66 -0.30
CA PHE A 204 -0.12 4.84 0.53
C PHE A 204 -0.22 4.10 1.88
N ILE A 205 -1.35 4.22 2.58
CA ILE A 205 -1.55 3.58 3.88
C ILE A 205 -1.48 2.04 3.77
N HIS A 206 -2.01 1.46 2.69
CA HIS A 206 -1.90 0.01 2.45
C HIS A 206 -0.47 -0.41 2.15
N THR A 207 0.30 0.41 1.45
CA THR A 207 1.72 0.17 1.19
C THR A 207 2.54 0.19 2.48
N MET A 208 2.34 1.19 3.34
CA MET A 208 3.00 1.25 4.65
C MET A 208 2.56 0.11 5.58
N MET A 209 1.26 -0.19 5.62
CA MET A 209 0.69 -1.26 6.44
C MET A 209 1.32 -2.62 6.11
N LYS A 210 1.48 -2.96 4.82
CA LYS A 210 2.19 -4.17 4.39
C LYS A 210 3.62 -4.22 4.91
N GLY A 211 4.34 -3.10 4.83
CA GLY A 211 5.69 -2.98 5.36
C GLY A 211 5.76 -3.21 6.88
N ILE A 212 4.80 -2.66 7.63
CA ILE A 212 4.69 -2.81 9.09
C ILE A 212 4.35 -4.26 9.47
N VAL A 213 3.39 -4.88 8.78
CA VAL A 213 2.99 -6.28 9.01
C VAL A 213 4.18 -7.23 8.81
N LEU A 214 4.96 -7.04 7.73
CA LEU A 214 6.15 -7.84 7.46
C LEU A 214 7.24 -7.66 8.53
N ARG A 215 7.37 -6.48 9.11
CA ARG A 215 8.31 -6.20 10.21
C ARG A 215 7.85 -6.87 11.50
N LEU A 216 6.56 -6.75 11.84
CA LEU A 216 5.95 -7.40 12.99
C LEU A 216 6.17 -8.91 12.94
N GLU A 217 5.94 -9.54 11.79
CA GLU A 217 6.17 -10.97 11.59
C GLU A 217 7.61 -11.35 11.95
N LYS A 218 8.59 -10.58 11.48
CA LYS A 218 10.03 -10.81 11.75
C LYS A 218 10.40 -10.61 13.22
N VAL A 219 9.83 -9.63 13.92
CA VAL A 219 10.16 -9.39 15.34
C VAL A 219 9.44 -10.37 16.27
N ILE A 220 8.23 -10.82 15.94
CA ILE A 220 7.50 -11.87 16.67
C ILE A 220 8.33 -13.16 16.66
N LEU A 221 8.88 -13.56 15.51
CA LEU A 221 9.73 -14.75 15.41
C LEU A 221 11.06 -14.66 16.20
N LYS A 222 11.41 -13.49 16.74
CA LYS A 222 12.60 -13.31 17.60
C LYS A 222 12.26 -13.37 19.09
N LYS A 223 10.99 -13.40 19.47
CA LYS A 223 10.54 -13.45 20.87
C LYS A 223 10.11 -14.83 21.33
N SER A 224 10.07 -15.01 22.64
CA SER A 224 9.51 -16.21 23.28
C SER A 224 8.15 -15.86 23.86
N PHE A 225 7.22 -16.81 23.79
CA PHE A 225 5.82 -16.63 24.20
C PHE A 225 5.41 -17.77 25.13
N ASN A 226 4.59 -17.46 26.14
CA ASN A 226 3.71 -18.44 26.75
C ASN A 226 2.27 -18.24 26.22
N GLN A 227 1.30 -19.03 26.70
CA GLN A 227 -0.10 -18.94 26.24
C GLN A 227 -0.68 -17.54 26.47
N LEU A 228 -0.49 -16.98 27.68
CA LEU A 228 -0.96 -15.63 28.03
C LEU A 228 -0.31 -14.56 27.14
N GLY A 229 0.97 -14.70 26.80
CA GLY A 229 1.64 -13.86 25.82
C GLY A 229 1.06 -13.96 24.42
N GLY A 230 0.67 -15.15 23.98
CA GLY A 230 -0.06 -15.33 22.71
C GLY A 230 -1.41 -14.62 22.72
N LEU A 231 -2.16 -14.71 23.82
CA LEU A 231 -3.42 -13.99 24.00
C LEU A 231 -3.22 -12.46 24.05
N GLN A 232 -2.15 -12.00 24.69
CA GLN A 232 -1.78 -10.58 24.70
C GLN A 232 -1.47 -10.09 23.28
N LEU A 233 -0.69 -10.84 22.51
CA LEU A 233 -0.41 -10.51 21.11
C LEU A 233 -1.68 -10.48 20.25
N ASP A 234 -2.69 -11.33 20.54
CA ASP A 234 -3.99 -11.27 19.86
C ASP A 234 -4.72 -9.96 20.14
N ARG A 235 -4.71 -9.52 21.41
CA ARG A 235 -5.26 -8.22 21.80
C ARG A 235 -4.52 -7.08 21.12
N ASP A 236 -3.20 -7.13 21.08
CA ASP A 236 -2.36 -6.13 20.43
C ASP A 236 -2.66 -6.03 18.93
N LEU A 237 -2.73 -7.18 18.23
CA LEU A 237 -3.06 -7.21 16.81
C LEU A 237 -4.47 -6.69 16.52
N ARG A 238 -5.46 -6.99 17.36
CA ARG A 238 -6.82 -6.45 17.19
C ARG A 238 -6.83 -4.93 17.30
N LYS A 239 -6.14 -4.35 18.29
CA LYS A 239 -6.01 -2.89 18.43
C LYS A 239 -5.31 -2.27 17.21
N LEU A 240 -4.26 -2.91 16.70
CA LEU A 240 -3.55 -2.46 15.50
C LEU A 240 -4.41 -2.55 14.23
N ILE A 241 -5.19 -3.63 14.06
CA ILE A 241 -6.14 -3.78 12.96
C ILE A 241 -7.20 -2.68 13.01
N SER A 242 -7.75 -2.38 14.20
CA SER A 242 -8.69 -1.29 14.39
C SER A 242 -8.07 0.07 14.02
N PHE A 243 -6.83 0.33 14.45
CA PHE A 243 -6.11 1.56 14.13
C PHE A 243 -6.02 1.82 12.62
N PHE A 244 -5.68 0.81 11.82
CA PHE A 244 -5.65 0.96 10.36
C PHE A 244 -7.06 1.04 9.77
N SER A 245 -8.00 0.23 10.26
CA SER A 245 -9.39 0.20 9.76
C SER A 245 -10.10 1.55 9.90
N GLU A 246 -9.77 2.33 10.92
CA GLU A 246 -10.34 3.67 11.13
C GLU A 246 -9.82 4.72 10.12
N ARG A 247 -8.73 4.42 9.40
CA ARG A 247 -8.02 5.36 8.51
C ARG A 247 -8.15 5.02 7.03
N THR A 248 -8.88 3.97 6.68
CA THR A 248 -8.95 3.45 5.31
C THR A 248 -10.32 2.88 5.02
N GLN A 249 -10.77 2.99 3.78
CA GLN A 249 -12.06 2.45 3.36
C GLN A 249 -11.94 1.00 2.88
N ARG A 250 -10.77 0.58 2.37
CA ARG A 250 -10.57 -0.81 1.94
C ARG A 250 -10.34 -1.73 3.15
N PRO A 251 -10.84 -2.98 3.10
CA PRO A 251 -10.62 -3.95 4.17
C PRO A 251 -9.13 -4.22 4.43
N VAL A 252 -8.69 -4.10 5.69
CA VAL A 252 -7.29 -4.33 6.09
C VAL A 252 -7.02 -5.76 6.55
N ARG A 253 -8.05 -6.50 6.97
CA ARG A 253 -7.91 -7.81 7.63
C ARG A 253 -7.11 -8.82 6.80
N LEU A 254 -7.23 -8.75 5.48
CA LEU A 254 -6.52 -9.66 4.58
C LEU A 254 -5.00 -9.52 4.71
N GLU A 255 -4.49 -8.30 4.88
CA GLU A 255 -3.06 -8.02 5.03
C GLU A 255 -2.51 -8.61 6.34
N PHE A 256 -3.33 -8.64 7.40
CA PHE A 256 -2.97 -9.21 8.69
C PHE A 256 -3.14 -10.74 8.79
N SER A 257 -3.62 -11.42 7.73
CA SER A 257 -4.00 -12.84 7.81
C SER A 257 -2.90 -13.75 8.35
N ARG A 258 -1.64 -13.51 7.94
CA ARG A 258 -0.49 -14.29 8.42
C ARG A 258 -0.23 -14.06 9.90
N LEU A 259 -0.23 -12.81 10.36
CA LEU A 259 -0.07 -12.47 11.77
C LEU A 259 -1.20 -13.06 12.63
N ILE A 260 -2.45 -13.02 12.15
CA ILE A 260 -3.60 -13.64 12.82
C ILE A 260 -3.38 -15.16 12.97
N GLN A 261 -2.90 -15.84 11.91
CA GLN A 261 -2.59 -17.27 11.97
C GLN A 261 -1.44 -17.57 12.94
N MET A 262 -0.37 -16.78 12.92
CA MET A 262 0.73 -16.92 13.87
C MET A 262 0.24 -16.77 15.31
N THR A 263 -0.54 -15.73 15.59
CA THR A 263 -1.05 -15.45 16.93
C THR A 263 -2.04 -16.50 17.41
N THR A 264 -2.86 -17.05 16.50
CA THR A 264 -3.72 -18.21 16.82
C THR A 264 -2.86 -19.37 17.30
N LEU A 265 -1.82 -19.76 16.55
CA LEU A 265 -0.90 -20.82 16.98
C LEU A 265 -0.19 -20.50 18.31
N LEU A 266 0.17 -19.24 18.53
CA LEU A 266 0.79 -18.78 19.77
C LEU A 266 -0.19 -18.69 20.94
N SER A 267 -1.51 -18.76 20.76
CA SER A 267 -2.50 -18.71 21.86
C SER A 267 -3.08 -20.06 22.24
N LEU A 268 -2.81 -21.13 21.47
CA LEU A 268 -3.34 -22.48 21.74
C LEU A 268 -2.81 -23.06 23.05
N GLU A 269 -3.66 -23.71 23.84
CA GLU A 269 -3.31 -24.22 25.16
C GLU A 269 -2.58 -25.56 25.06
N THR A 270 -3.15 -26.48 24.30
CA THR A 270 -2.70 -27.87 24.26
C THR A 270 -2.14 -28.28 22.90
N ALA A 271 -1.32 -29.33 22.94
CA ALA A 271 -0.88 -30.12 21.81
C ALA A 271 -2.00 -30.50 20.82
N ILE A 272 -3.18 -30.82 21.38
CA ILE A 272 -4.34 -31.31 20.64
C ILE A 272 -4.97 -30.17 19.86
N ASP A 273 -5.13 -29.00 20.49
CA ASP A 273 -5.65 -27.81 19.82
C ASP A 273 -4.78 -27.40 18.62
N VAL A 274 -3.46 -27.57 18.74
CA VAL A 274 -2.53 -27.34 17.62
C VAL A 274 -2.83 -28.30 16.48
N MET A 275 -2.97 -29.60 16.75
CA MET A 275 -3.29 -30.59 15.71
C MET A 275 -4.65 -30.31 15.06
N ASP A 276 -5.67 -29.95 15.83
CA ASP A 276 -7.01 -29.67 15.32
C ASP A 276 -7.01 -28.45 14.38
N VAL A 277 -6.34 -27.36 14.76
CA VAL A 277 -6.21 -26.17 13.90
C VAL A 277 -5.43 -26.49 12.62
N LEU A 278 -4.38 -27.31 12.71
CA LEU A 278 -3.61 -27.71 11.53
C LEU A 278 -4.40 -28.66 10.62
N ASP A 279 -5.17 -29.59 11.19
CA ASP A 279 -6.04 -30.51 10.44
C ASP A 279 -7.18 -29.71 9.74
N GLU A 280 -7.78 -28.71 10.39
CA GLU A 280 -8.76 -27.79 9.77
C GLU A 280 -8.14 -26.87 8.70
N SER A 281 -6.86 -26.52 8.86
CA SER A 281 -6.13 -25.73 7.87
C SER A 281 -5.74 -26.53 6.63
N SER A 282 -5.69 -27.86 6.74
CA SER A 282 -5.30 -28.78 5.67
C SER A 282 -6.37 -28.81 4.57
N GLY A 283 -6.10 -28.10 3.47
CA GLY A 283 -7.04 -27.93 2.35
C GLY A 283 -7.86 -26.64 2.38
N ASN A 284 -7.65 -25.78 3.38
CA ASN A 284 -8.28 -24.46 3.45
C ASN A 284 -7.46 -23.42 2.67
N VAL A 285 -8.02 -22.89 1.58
CA VAL A 285 -7.39 -21.86 0.72
C VAL A 285 -7.04 -20.58 1.52
N SER A 286 -7.66 -20.36 2.68
CA SER A 286 -7.36 -19.21 3.53
C SER A 286 -6.08 -19.37 4.38
N TRP A 287 -5.51 -20.57 4.51
CA TRP A 287 -4.25 -20.79 5.22
C TRP A 287 -3.05 -20.26 4.42
N ARG A 288 -2.21 -19.44 5.04
CA ARG A 288 -1.12 -18.72 4.36
C ARG A 288 0.27 -19.03 4.89
N LEU A 289 0.38 -19.82 5.96
CA LEU A 289 1.67 -20.23 6.52
C LEU A 289 2.10 -21.57 5.92
N THR A 290 3.35 -21.64 5.49
CA THR A 290 3.97 -22.91 5.10
C THR A 290 4.28 -23.75 6.34
N LEU A 291 4.46 -25.05 6.17
CA LEU A 291 4.81 -25.95 7.28
C LEU A 291 6.07 -25.51 8.03
N LYS A 292 7.07 -25.02 7.31
CA LYS A 292 8.32 -24.50 7.90
C LYS A 292 8.05 -23.28 8.80
N GLU A 293 7.15 -22.40 8.37
CA GLU A 293 6.75 -21.22 9.14
C GLU A 293 5.94 -21.61 10.37
N VAL A 294 5.00 -22.55 10.24
CA VAL A 294 4.25 -23.11 11.39
C VAL A 294 5.21 -23.67 12.45
N ARG A 295 6.18 -24.49 12.04
CA ARG A 295 7.21 -25.02 12.95
C ARG A 295 8.00 -23.90 13.64
N ALA A 296 8.37 -22.85 12.90
CA ALA A 296 9.11 -21.72 13.45
C ALA A 296 8.29 -20.91 14.47
N VAL A 297 6.98 -20.77 14.25
CA VAL A 297 6.05 -20.11 15.18
C VAL A 297 5.88 -20.94 16.46
N LEU A 298 5.63 -22.24 16.34
CA LEU A 298 5.45 -23.14 17.49
C LEU A 298 6.72 -23.23 18.35
N ASP A 299 7.90 -23.15 17.73
CA ASP A 299 9.18 -23.11 18.45
C ASP A 299 9.29 -21.91 19.41
N ARG A 300 8.51 -20.84 19.17
CA ARG A 300 8.46 -19.67 20.07
C ARG A 300 7.66 -19.93 21.36
N ARG A 301 6.85 -20.99 21.40
CA ARG A 301 6.04 -21.40 22.58
C ARG A 301 6.78 -22.32 23.55
N GLY A 302 8.03 -22.68 23.25
CA GLY A 302 8.82 -23.59 24.08
C GLY A 302 8.41 -25.06 23.98
N PHE A 303 7.61 -25.44 22.98
CA PHE A 303 7.36 -26.84 22.65
C PHE A 303 8.67 -27.53 22.26
N SER A 304 8.83 -28.80 22.63
CA SER A 304 10.01 -29.56 22.23
C SER A 304 10.00 -29.83 20.72
N ALA A 305 11.18 -29.97 20.12
CA ALA A 305 11.31 -30.29 18.70
C ALA A 305 10.58 -31.59 18.31
N LYS A 306 10.45 -32.55 19.24
CA LYS A 306 9.70 -33.81 19.01
C LYS A 306 8.21 -33.58 18.92
N GLU A 307 7.65 -32.78 19.84
CA GLU A 307 6.23 -32.39 19.85
C GLU A 307 5.88 -31.61 18.58
N ILE A 308 6.71 -30.64 18.19
CA ILE A 308 6.51 -29.86 16.96
C ILE A 308 6.49 -30.76 15.72
N ILE A 309 7.44 -31.71 15.62
CA ILE A 309 7.45 -32.69 14.52
C ILE A 309 6.18 -33.55 14.55
N GLU A 310 5.75 -34.01 15.72
CA GLU A 310 4.54 -34.81 15.87
C GLU A 310 3.28 -34.06 15.42
N TYR A 311 3.11 -32.80 15.83
CA TYR A 311 1.95 -31.98 15.44
C TYR A 311 1.92 -31.65 13.96
N THR A 312 3.08 -31.57 13.32
CA THR A 312 3.21 -31.13 11.92
C THR A 312 3.29 -32.28 10.92
N LYS A 313 3.37 -33.54 11.37
CA LYS A 313 3.46 -34.75 10.51
C LYS A 313 2.29 -34.93 9.54
N ARG A 314 1.13 -34.33 9.82
CA ARG A 314 -0.10 -34.50 9.02
C ARG A 314 -0.30 -33.45 7.93
N MET A 315 0.50 -32.38 7.95
CA MET A 315 0.53 -31.35 6.90
C MET A 315 1.57 -31.62 5.80
N ASP A 316 2.51 -32.55 6.03
CA ASP A 316 3.48 -33.07 5.04
C ASP A 316 2.77 -34.07 4.11
#